data_AF-A0A7J6QB61-F1
#
_entry.id   AF-A0A7J6QB61-F1
#
_cell.length_a   1.000
_cell.length_b   1.000
_cell.length_c   1.000
_cell.angle_alpha   90.00
_cell.angle_beta   90.00
_cell.angle_gamma   90.00
#
_symmetry.space_group_name_H-M   'P 1'
#
loop_
_entity.id
_entity.type
_entity.pdbx_description
1 polymer ?
#
loop_
_entity_poly.entity_id
_entity_poly.type
_entity_poly.pdbx_seq_one_letter_code
_entity_poly.pdbx_strand_id
1 'polypeptide(L)'
;RALLGCMAVCTLQYFLVLSTAAGIDGDNWQNWEAGALSGVAKRAFGDWFGWWLVAAAIVGSAGQYVAELLEDSYQICGMARAGLAPKWFGYLHHHYRTPWFAMFFQLVIICALVSFDFNAILSVDSFMSCLSALLEVFALLKLRWS
;
A
#
# COMPACT_ATOMS: atom_id res chain seq x y z
N ARG A 1 -18.55 -2.62 -10.43
CA ARG A 1 -18.05 -3.03 -11.78
C ARG A 1 -16.59 -2.61 -11.98
N ALA A 2 -16.24 -1.33 -11.83
CA ALA A 2 -14.84 -0.87 -11.93
C ALA A 2 -13.89 -1.56 -10.93
N LEU A 3 -14.30 -1.71 -9.65
CA LEU A 3 -13.50 -2.39 -8.62
C LEU A 3 -13.17 -3.86 -8.99
N LEU A 4 -14.17 -4.62 -9.44
CA LEU A 4 -13.98 -6.00 -9.87
C LEU A 4 -13.03 -6.10 -11.08
N GLY A 5 -13.14 -5.16 -12.03
CA GLY A 5 -12.22 -5.07 -13.16
C GLY A 5 -10.79 -4.81 -12.71
N CYS A 6 -10.57 -3.83 -11.82
CA CYS A 6 -9.25 -3.51 -11.26
C CYS A 6 -8.63 -4.73 -10.58
N MET A 7 -9.39 -5.39 -9.69
CA MET A 7 -8.93 -6.57 -8.97
C MET A 7 -8.53 -7.72 -9.91
N ALA A 8 -9.31 -7.96 -10.97
CA ALA A 8 -8.97 -8.97 -11.97
C ALA A 8 -7.67 -8.63 -12.72
N VAL A 9 -7.51 -7.36 -13.14
CA VAL A 9 -6.30 -6.89 -13.83
C VAL A 9 -5.07 -7.02 -12.92
N CYS A 10 -5.16 -6.57 -11.67
CA CYS A 10 -4.05 -6.70 -10.70
C CYS A 10 -3.66 -8.16 -10.48
N THR A 11 -4.65 -9.05 -10.29
CA THR A 11 -4.40 -10.48 -10.07
C THR A 11 -3.69 -11.10 -11.27
N LEU A 12 -4.17 -10.83 -12.48
CA LEU A 12 -3.55 -11.32 -13.71
C LEU A 12 -2.14 -10.77 -13.90
N GLN A 13 -1.92 -9.48 -13.61
CA GLN A 13 -0.61 -8.86 -13.71
C GLN A 13 0.40 -9.52 -12.76
N TYR A 14 0.04 -9.72 -11.49
CA TYR A 14 0.90 -10.40 -10.53
C TYR A 14 1.24 -11.82 -10.98
N PHE A 15 0.22 -12.57 -11.43
CA PHE A 15 0.40 -13.94 -11.90
C PHE A 15 1.34 -14.01 -13.12
N LEU A 16 1.14 -13.15 -14.11
CA LEU A 16 1.96 -13.12 -15.32
C LEU A 16 3.42 -12.75 -15.02
N VAL A 17 3.65 -11.70 -14.22
CA VAL A 17 5.00 -11.23 -13.89
C VAL A 17 5.77 -12.28 -13.09
N LEU A 18 5.15 -12.87 -12.06
CA LEU A 18 5.81 -13.88 -11.24
C LEU A 18 6.07 -15.17 -12.03
N SER A 19 5.11 -15.63 -12.83
CA SER A 19 5.28 -16.85 -13.63
C SER A 19 6.37 -16.71 -14.69
N THR A 20 6.43 -15.55 -15.36
CA THR A 20 7.46 -15.28 -16.36
C THR A 20 8.84 -15.15 -15.72
N ALA A 21 8.96 -14.41 -14.62
CA ALA A 21 10.22 -14.28 -13.90
C ALA A 21 10.71 -15.65 -13.35
N ALA A 22 9.81 -16.48 -12.83
CA ALA A 22 10.16 -17.80 -12.31
C ALA A 22 10.58 -18.76 -13.44
N GLY A 23 9.90 -18.69 -14.60
CA GLY A 23 10.27 -19.47 -15.78
C GLY A 23 11.65 -19.11 -16.35
N ILE A 24 12.04 -17.83 -16.24
CA ILE A 24 13.36 -17.35 -16.67
C ILE A 24 14.47 -17.77 -15.70
N ASP A 25 14.21 -17.74 -14.39
CA ASP A 25 15.24 -17.98 -13.37
C ASP A 25 15.45 -19.47 -13.00
N GLY A 26 14.62 -20.38 -13.54
CA GLY A 26 14.72 -21.82 -13.28
C GLY A 26 14.50 -22.14 -11.80
N ASP A 27 15.30 -23.02 -11.19
CA ASP A 27 15.09 -23.47 -9.80
C ASP A 27 15.42 -22.42 -8.71
N ASN A 28 15.96 -21.25 -9.07
CA ASN A 28 16.39 -20.23 -8.11
C ASN A 28 15.24 -19.39 -7.51
N TRP A 29 14.00 -19.54 -7.98
CA TRP A 29 12.87 -18.72 -7.53
C TRP A 29 12.53 -18.89 -6.04
N GLN A 30 12.90 -20.02 -5.43
CA GLN A 30 12.65 -20.29 -4.00
C GLN A 30 13.48 -19.40 -3.07
N ASN A 31 14.60 -18.86 -3.56
CA ASN A 31 15.54 -18.05 -2.78
C ASN A 31 15.43 -16.55 -3.13
N TRP A 32 14.29 -16.12 -3.70
CA TRP A 32 14.10 -14.72 -4.05
C TRP A 32 13.91 -13.84 -2.80
N GLU A 33 14.79 -12.86 -2.68
CA GLU A 33 14.68 -11.79 -1.69
C GLU A 33 14.15 -10.49 -2.32
N ALA A 34 13.99 -9.46 -1.48
CA ALA A 34 13.59 -8.14 -1.93
C ALA A 34 14.51 -7.65 -3.07
N GLY A 35 13.91 -7.27 -4.21
CA GLY A 35 14.64 -6.82 -5.39
C GLY A 35 15.08 -7.92 -6.36
N ALA A 36 14.80 -9.21 -6.09
CA ALA A 36 15.18 -10.33 -6.95
C ALA A 36 14.72 -10.16 -8.41
N LEU A 37 13.51 -9.64 -8.64
CA LEU A 37 12.99 -9.38 -9.98
C LEU A 37 13.90 -8.46 -10.82
N SER A 38 14.56 -7.48 -10.20
CA SER A 38 15.51 -6.62 -10.91
C SER A 38 16.78 -7.39 -11.32
N GLY A 39 17.23 -8.32 -10.48
CA GLY A 39 18.35 -9.21 -10.79
C GLY A 39 18.01 -10.23 -11.88
N VAL A 40 16.79 -10.78 -11.87
CA VAL A 40 16.28 -11.65 -12.93
C VAL A 40 16.21 -10.88 -14.26
N ALA A 41 15.67 -9.66 -14.25
CA ALA A 41 15.60 -8.81 -15.44
C ALA A 41 16.99 -8.47 -16.01
N LYS A 42 17.97 -8.17 -15.14
CA LYS A 42 19.36 -7.92 -15.57
C LYS A 42 19.98 -9.15 -16.24
N ARG A 43 19.80 -10.34 -15.66
CA ARG A 43 20.34 -11.59 -16.21
C ARG A 43 19.70 -11.97 -17.54
N ALA A 44 18.41 -11.71 -17.71
CA ALA A 44 17.66 -12.11 -18.91
C ALA A 44 17.75 -11.10 -20.07
N PHE A 45 17.71 -9.80 -19.77
CA PHE A 45 17.57 -8.73 -20.76
C PHE A 45 18.71 -7.69 -20.72
N GLY A 46 19.72 -7.91 -19.89
CA GLY A 46 20.88 -7.03 -19.72
C GLY A 46 20.65 -5.86 -18.75
N ASP A 47 21.74 -5.15 -18.45
CA ASP A 47 21.75 -4.10 -17.41
C ASP A 47 20.78 -2.95 -17.68
N TRP A 48 20.58 -2.60 -18.96
CA TRP A 48 19.66 -1.53 -19.36
C TRP A 48 18.24 -1.77 -18.83
N PHE A 49 17.72 -2.99 -18.98
CA PHE A 49 16.37 -3.33 -18.56
C PHE A 49 16.25 -3.41 -17.03
N GLY A 50 17.31 -3.87 -16.37
CA GLY A 50 17.40 -3.85 -14.91
C GLY A 50 17.28 -2.46 -14.30
N TRP A 51 17.96 -1.46 -14.88
CA TRP A 51 17.89 -0.08 -14.40
C TRP A 51 16.49 0.52 -14.56
N TRP A 52 15.82 0.24 -15.69
CA TRP A 52 14.43 0.67 -15.88
C TRP A 52 13.48 0.04 -14.87
N LEU A 53 13.66 -1.24 -14.53
CA LEU A 53 12.83 -1.91 -13.54
C LEU A 53 13.03 -1.31 -12.13
N VAL A 54 14.27 -1.00 -11.75
CA VAL A 54 14.57 -0.33 -10.48
C VAL A 54 13.97 1.08 -10.46
N ALA A 55 14.10 1.86 -11.54
CA ALA A 55 13.50 3.18 -11.63
C ALA A 55 11.97 3.13 -11.52
N ALA A 56 11.33 2.17 -12.21
CA ALA A 56 9.89 1.94 -12.13
C ALA A 56 9.46 1.54 -10.71
N ALA A 57 10.23 0.70 -10.02
CA ALA A 57 9.96 0.31 -8.64
C ALA A 57 10.03 1.52 -7.70
N ILE A 58 11.06 2.37 -7.82
CA ILE A 58 11.18 3.59 -6.99
C ILE A 58 10.00 4.52 -7.21
N VAL A 59 9.65 4.80 -8.47
CA VAL A 59 8.52 5.69 -8.81
C VAL A 59 7.19 5.09 -8.35
N GLY A 60 6.99 3.79 -8.52
CA GLY A 60 5.79 3.08 -8.08
C GLY A 60 5.63 3.12 -6.57
N SER A 61 6.68 2.79 -5.82
CA SER A 61 6.67 2.85 -4.35
C SER A 61 6.46 4.28 -3.83
N ALA A 62 7.08 5.27 -4.44
CA ALA A 62 6.87 6.68 -4.08
C ALA A 62 5.42 7.13 -4.36
N GLY A 63 4.86 6.74 -5.50
CA GLY A 63 3.47 7.04 -5.84
C GLY A 63 2.48 6.39 -4.87
N GLN A 64 2.69 5.12 -4.52
CA GLN A 64 1.86 4.41 -3.55
C GLN A 64 1.95 5.06 -2.17
N TYR A 65 3.16 5.39 -1.71
CA TYR A 65 3.35 6.10 -0.44
C TYR A 65 2.56 7.42 -0.37
N VAL A 66 2.60 8.22 -1.43
CA VAL A 66 1.86 9.50 -1.46
C VAL A 66 0.35 9.27 -1.49
N ALA A 67 -0.13 8.25 -2.21
CA ALA A 67 -1.54 7.92 -2.25
C ALA A 67 -2.07 7.50 -0.87
N GLU A 68 -1.40 6.58 -0.19
CA GLU A 68 -1.73 6.09 1.16
C GLU A 68 -1.70 7.24 2.18
N LEU A 69 -0.64 8.05 2.18
CA LEU A 69 -0.50 9.20 3.08
C LEU A 69 -1.69 10.16 2.97
N LEU A 70 -2.16 10.41 1.75
CA LEU A 70 -3.31 11.26 1.51
C LEU A 70 -4.61 10.59 1.94
N GLU A 71 -4.82 9.33 1.57
CA GLU A 71 -6.00 8.53 1.93
C GLU A 71 -6.24 8.55 3.45
N ASP A 72 -5.24 8.14 4.23
CA ASP A 72 -5.30 8.12 5.70
C ASP A 72 -5.59 9.50 6.29
N SER A 73 -4.90 10.52 5.78
CA SER A 73 -5.07 11.90 6.26
C SER A 73 -6.49 12.40 6.03
N TYR A 74 -7.09 12.09 4.87
CA TYR A 74 -8.47 12.45 4.56
C TYR A 74 -9.48 11.61 5.33
N GLN A 75 -9.18 10.34 5.59
CA GLN A 75 -10.01 9.47 6.42
C GLN A 75 -10.12 9.99 7.86
N ILE A 76 -9.00 10.32 8.51
CA ILE A 76 -8.98 10.90 9.86
C ILE A 76 -9.68 12.28 9.87
N CYS A 77 -9.46 13.11 8.85
CA CYS A 77 -10.18 14.37 8.71
C CYS A 77 -11.70 14.15 8.59
N GLY A 78 -12.14 13.12 7.85
CA GLY A 78 -13.54 12.74 7.73
C GLY A 78 -14.13 12.30 9.08
N MET A 79 -13.39 11.48 9.83
CA MET A 79 -13.76 11.07 11.19
C MET A 79 -13.89 12.28 12.13
N ALA A 80 -12.97 13.25 12.05
CA ALA A 80 -13.03 14.46 12.86
C ALA A 80 -14.26 15.32 12.56
N ARG A 81 -14.68 15.38 11.29
CA ARG A 81 -15.91 16.08 10.88
C ARG A 81 -17.18 15.37 11.35
N ALA A 82 -17.15 14.04 11.41
CA ALA A 82 -18.24 13.24 11.98
C ALA A 82 -18.27 13.26 13.52
N GLY A 83 -17.31 13.92 14.18
CA GLY A 83 -17.20 13.97 15.64
C GLY A 83 -16.59 12.72 16.28
N LEU A 84 -16.02 11.81 15.46
CA LEU A 84 -15.39 10.56 15.90
C LEU A 84 -13.91 10.72 16.27
N ALA A 85 -13.27 11.82 15.87
CA ALA A 85 -11.88 12.13 16.18
C ALA A 85 -11.73 13.58 16.69
N PRO A 86 -10.61 13.94 17.34
CA PRO A 86 -10.37 15.30 17.82
C PRO A 86 -10.54 16.35 16.72
N LYS A 87 -11.23 17.45 17.04
CA LYS A 87 -11.60 18.51 16.08
C LYS A 87 -10.42 19.11 15.32
N TRP A 88 -9.21 19.06 15.90
CA TRP A 88 -7.99 19.60 15.29
C TRP A 88 -7.61 18.90 13.98
N PHE A 89 -7.88 17.60 13.84
CA PHE A 89 -7.65 16.86 12.59
C PHE A 89 -8.59 17.28 11.45
N GLY A 90 -9.71 17.92 11.77
CA GLY A 90 -10.64 18.45 10.78
C GLY A 90 -10.23 19.80 10.19
N TYR A 91 -9.15 20.43 10.70
CA TYR A 91 -8.71 21.74 10.25
C TYR A 91 -8.00 21.65 8.90
N LEU A 92 -8.60 22.30 7.90
CA LEU A 92 -8.04 22.38 6.56
C LEU A 92 -7.15 23.61 6.41
N HIS A 93 -6.06 23.45 5.66
CA HIS A 93 -5.23 24.57 5.24
C HIS A 93 -6.04 25.55 4.37
N HIS A 94 -5.92 26.85 4.63
CA HIS A 94 -6.74 27.90 4.01
C HIS A 94 -6.62 27.92 2.47
N HIS A 95 -5.41 27.80 1.93
CA HIS A 95 -5.16 27.85 0.49
C HIS A 95 -5.39 26.51 -0.23
N TYR A 96 -4.71 25.44 0.22
CA TYR A 96 -4.73 24.12 -0.43
C TYR A 96 -5.92 23.22 -0.04
N ARG A 97 -6.69 23.60 0.98
CA ARG A 97 -7.82 22.79 1.53
C ARG A 97 -7.42 21.36 1.89
N THR A 98 -6.18 21.16 2.30
CA THR A 98 -5.60 19.88 2.74
C THR A 98 -5.57 19.78 4.26
N PRO A 99 -5.82 18.60 4.85
CA PRO A 99 -5.75 18.39 6.31
C PRO A 99 -4.30 18.29 6.80
N TRP A 100 -3.60 19.44 6.86
CA TRP A 100 -2.15 19.47 7.11
C TRP A 100 -1.75 18.90 8.48
N PHE A 101 -2.57 19.07 9.52
CA PHE A 101 -2.33 18.46 10.83
C PHE A 101 -2.40 16.93 10.79
N ALA A 102 -3.33 16.36 10.02
CA ALA A 102 -3.43 14.91 9.86
C ALA A 102 -2.22 14.37 9.08
N MET A 103 -1.77 15.06 8.03
CA MET A 103 -0.56 14.70 7.29
C MET A 103 0.69 14.73 8.16
N PHE A 104 0.85 15.79 8.97
CA PHE A 104 1.99 15.90 9.87
C PHE A 104 1.98 14.80 10.93
N PHE A 105 0.81 14.51 11.50
CA PHE A 105 0.64 13.43 12.46
C PHE A 105 1.01 12.06 11.83
N GLN A 106 0.52 11.78 10.62
CA GLN A 106 0.85 10.55 9.90
C GLN A 106 2.34 10.45 9.60
N LEU A 107 2.98 11.56 9.21
CA LEU A 107 4.42 11.61 8.97
C LEU A 107 5.23 11.32 10.24
N VAL A 108 4.82 11.86 11.40
CA VAL A 108 5.46 11.56 12.69
C VAL A 108 5.35 10.07 13.04
N ILE A 109 4.19 9.47 12.82
CA ILE A 109 3.99 8.02 13.03
C ILE A 109 4.92 7.21 12.12
N ILE A 110 4.96 7.54 10.82
CA ILE A 110 5.82 6.85 9.85
C ILE A 110 7.29 6.97 10.27
N CYS A 111 7.75 8.17 10.64
CA CYS A 111 9.13 8.38 11.12
C CYS A 111 9.45 7.52 12.36
N ALA A 112 8.50 7.36 13.28
CA ALA A 112 8.67 6.48 14.43
C ALA A 112 8.72 5.00 14.01
N LEU A 113 7.85 4.58 13.09
CA LEU A 113 7.76 3.21 12.60
C LEU A 113 8.97 2.77 11.78
N VAL A 114 9.63 3.68 11.06
CA VAL A 114 10.86 3.38 10.28
C VAL A 114 11.98 2.81 11.15
N SER A 115 11.96 3.04 12.46
CA SER A 115 12.96 2.47 13.39
C SER A 115 12.69 1.02 13.78
N PHE A 116 11.51 0.47 13.45
CA PHE A 116 11.12 -0.91 13.76
C PHE A 116 11.43 -1.86 12.59
N ASP A 117 11.44 -3.16 12.89
CA ASP A 117 11.65 -4.18 11.87
C ASP A 117 10.49 -4.24 10.86
N PHE A 118 10.84 -4.30 9.57
CA PHE A 118 9.87 -4.27 8.48
C PHE A 118 8.90 -5.46 8.53
N ASN A 119 9.39 -6.66 8.84
CA ASN A 119 8.55 -7.85 8.91
C ASN A 119 7.54 -7.78 10.06
N ALA A 120 7.95 -7.20 11.19
CA ALA A 120 7.05 -6.97 12.32
C ALA A 120 5.93 -5.98 11.95
N ILE A 121 6.27 -4.87 11.28
CA ILE A 121 5.28 -3.89 10.80
C ILE A 121 4.29 -4.55 9.84
N LEU A 122 4.78 -5.30 8.86
CA LEU A 122 3.96 -5.98 7.86
C LEU A 122 3.01 -7.02 8.48
N SER A 123 3.48 -7.73 9.50
CA SER A 123 2.66 -8.70 10.24
C SER A 123 1.52 -8.03 11.00
N VAL A 124 1.80 -6.91 11.67
CA VAL A 124 0.79 -6.13 12.41
C VAL A 124 -0.23 -5.52 11.45
N ASP A 125 0.24 -4.94 10.34
CA ASP A 125 -0.62 -4.37 9.31
C ASP A 125 -1.59 -5.42 8.75
N SER A 126 -1.06 -6.57 8.31
CA SER A 126 -1.87 -7.68 7.79
C SER A 126 -2.93 -8.15 8.79
N PHE A 127 -2.56 -8.26 10.07
CA PHE A 127 -3.50 -8.64 11.12
C PHE A 127 -4.62 -7.60 11.31
N MET A 128 -4.28 -6.31 11.32
CA MET A 128 -5.25 -5.21 11.41
C MET A 128 -6.16 -5.16 10.19
N SER A 129 -5.64 -5.35 8.97
CA SER A 129 -6.45 -5.37 7.74
C SER A 129 -7.46 -6.52 7.76
N CYS A 130 -7.04 -7.72 8.18
CA CYS A 130 -7.94 -8.86 8.36
C CYS A 130 -9.04 -8.56 9.39
N LEU A 131 -8.68 -7.94 10.52
CA LEU A 131 -9.64 -7.56 11.54
C LEU A 131 -10.65 -6.52 11.02
N SER A 132 -10.19 -5.50 10.28
CA SER A 132 -11.06 -4.50 9.65
C SER A 132 -12.05 -5.15 8.70
N ALA A 133 -11.59 -6.04 7.82
CA ALA A 133 -12.44 -6.74 6.88
C ALA A 133 -13.52 -7.59 7.59
N LEU A 134 -13.16 -8.27 8.69
CA LEU A 134 -14.12 -9.02 9.49
C LEU A 134 -15.19 -8.11 10.11
N LEU A 135 -14.78 -6.95 10.66
CA LEU A 135 -15.70 -5.97 11.23
C LEU A 135 -16.64 -5.37 10.18
N GLU A 136 -16.14 -5.10 8.97
CA GLU A 136 -16.96 -4.64 7.85
C GLU A 136 -18.03 -5.67 7.46
N VAL A 137 -17.65 -6.95 7.32
CA VAL A 137 -18.61 -8.02 7.01
C VAL A 137 -19.64 -8.17 8.14
N PHE A 138 -19.21 -8.13 9.40
CA PHE A 138 -20.12 -8.21 10.54
C PHE A 138 -21.10 -7.03 10.58
N ALA A 139 -20.61 -5.80 10.34
CA ALA A 139 -21.43 -4.62 10.26
C ALA A 139 -22.46 -4.71 9.10
N LEU A 140 -22.04 -5.22 7.94
CA LEU A 140 -22.94 -5.46 6.80
C LEU A 140 -24.01 -6.51 7.11
N LEU A 141 -23.66 -7.60 7.79
CA LEU A 141 -24.62 -8.62 8.23
C LEU A 141 -25.62 -8.04 9.22
N LYS A 142 -25.14 -7.29 10.21
CA LYS A 142 -25.99 -6.61 11.21
C LYS A 142 -26.94 -5.62 10.54
N LEU A 143 -26.47 -4.83 9.57
CA LEU A 143 -27.30 -3.85 8.85
C LEU A 143 -28.34 -4.52 7.95
N ARG A 144 -28.07 -5.72 7.43
CA ARG A 144 -29.04 -6.49 6.63
C ARG A 144 -30.13 -7.17 7.45
N TRP A 145 -29.84 -7.50 8.72
CA TRP A 145 -30.77 -8.18 9.62
C TRP A 145 -31.40 -7.25 10.67
N SER A 146 -31.06 -5.96 10.63
CA SER A 146 -31.74 -4.89 11.38
C SER A 146 -32.76 -4.20 10.51
#